data_AF-A0A7W8DKD5-F1
#
_entry.id   AF-A0A7W8DKD5-F1
#
_cell.length_a   1.000
_cell.length_b   1.000
_cell.length_c   1.000
_cell.angle_alpha   90.00
_cell.angle_beta   90.00
_cell.angle_gamma   90.00
#
_symmetry.space_group_name_H-M   'P 1'
#
loop_
_entity.id
_entity.type
_entity.pdbx_description
1 polymer ?
#
loop_
_entity_poly.entity_id
_entity_poly.type
_entity_poly.pdbx_seq_one_letter_code
_entity_poly.pdbx_strand_id
1 'polypeptide(L)' 'MPATIPAPETWIRSIGELKLPPETDRHLQQLMDLNNDGLLQPSQKQELAALAAWSEEISLLRAEALQLLGHRPA' A
#
# COMPACT_ATOMS: atom_id res chain seq x y z
N MET A 1 4.89 28.50 9.04
CA MET A 1 4.42 27.49 10.01
C MET A 1 3.39 26.64 9.29
N PRO A 2 3.52 25.31 9.23
CA PRO A 2 2.50 24.50 8.60
C PRO A 2 1.21 24.63 9.43
N ALA A 3 0.14 25.12 8.80
CA ALA A 3 -1.16 25.18 9.43
C ALA A 3 -1.65 23.74 9.61
N THR A 4 -1.61 23.23 10.84
CA THR A 4 -2.15 21.91 11.16
C THR A 4 -3.67 21.98 10.99
N ILE A 5 -4.20 21.37 9.93
CA ILE A 5 -5.64 21.27 9.72
C ILE A 5 -6.15 20.12 10.60
N PRO A 6 -7.17 20.32 11.45
CA PRO A 6 -7.81 19.22 12.15
C PRO A 6 -8.45 18.28 11.12
N ALA A 7 -7.85 17.12 10.94
CA ALA A 7 -8.37 16.04 10.13
C ALA A 7 -9.50 15.34 10.93
N PRO A 8 -10.71 15.18 10.37
CA PRO A 8 -11.75 14.38 11.01
C PRO A 8 -11.23 12.96 11.24
N GLU A 9 -11.46 12.41 12.44
CA GLU A 9 -11.02 11.05 12.79
C GLU A 9 -11.49 10.01 11.75
N THR A 10 -12.70 10.18 11.22
CA THR A 10 -13.27 9.36 10.16
C THR A 10 -12.45 9.37 8.87
N TRP A 11 -11.85 10.50 8.52
CA TRP A 11 -10.98 10.61 7.35
C TRP A 11 -9.64 9.90 7.59
N ILE A 12 -9.01 10.12 8.75
CA ILE A 12 -7.76 9.43 9.12
C ILE A 12 -8.00 7.91 9.13
N ARG A 13 -9.12 7.45 9.68
CA ARG A 13 -9.55 6.05 9.68
C ARG A 13 -9.67 5.48 8.26
N SER A 14 -10.26 6.23 7.33
CA SER A 14 -10.37 5.80 5.93
C SER A 14 -9.00 5.61 5.25
N ILE A 15 -7.99 6.40 5.61
CA ILE A 15 -6.61 6.23 5.14
C ILE A 15 -5.97 5.00 5.81
N GLY A 16 -6.23 4.80 7.11
CA GLY A 16 -5.80 3.60 7.85
C GLY A 16 -6.42 2.28 7.32
N GLU A 17 -7.46 2.37 6.50
CA GLU A 17 -8.09 1.23 5.83
C GLU A 17 -7.71 1.14 4.34
N LEU A 18 -6.92 2.08 3.81
CA LEU A 18 -6.52 2.12 2.42
C LEU A 18 -5.66 0.89 2.08
N LYS A 19 -6.05 0.23 0.99
CA LYS A 19 -5.40 -0.95 0.44
C LYS A 19 -5.51 -0.89 -1.08
N LEU A 20 -4.68 -1.67 -1.77
CA LEU A 20 -4.89 -1.92 -3.19
C LEU A 20 -6.28 -2.55 -3.42
N PRO A 21 -6.95 -2.24 -4.54
CA PRO A 21 -8.14 -2.96 -4.93
C PRO A 21 -7.89 -4.47 -4.95
N PRO A 22 -8.85 -5.33 -4.55
CA PRO A 22 -8.63 -6.77 -4.43
C PRO A 22 -8.10 -7.45 -5.71
N GLU A 23 -8.49 -6.95 -6.88
CA GLU A 23 -8.00 -7.45 -8.17
C GLU A 23 -6.53 -7.08 -8.40
N THR A 24 -6.14 -5.85 -8.06
CA THR A 24 -4.75 -5.37 -8.16
C THR A 24 -3.84 -6.08 -7.16
N ASP A 25 -4.31 -6.31 -5.94
CA ASP A 25 -3.58 -7.05 -4.91
C ASP A 25 -3.32 -8.50 -5.33
N ARG A 26 -4.34 -9.17 -5.89
CA ARG A 26 -4.20 -10.52 -6.45
C ARG A 26 -3.21 -10.56 -7.61
N HIS A 27 -3.27 -9.57 -8.49
CA HIS A 27 -2.35 -9.46 -9.62
C HIS A 27 -0.90 -9.24 -9.18
N LEU A 28 -0.68 -8.37 -8.19
CA LEU A 28 0.63 -8.19 -7.56
C LEU A 28 1.16 -9.51 -6.99
N GLN A 29 0.32 -10.26 -6.26
CA GLN A 29 0.71 -11.56 -5.72
C GLN A 29 1.10 -12.55 -6.83
N GLN A 30 0.33 -12.62 -7.92
CA GLN A 30 0.66 -13.48 -9.06
C GLN A 30 2.00 -13.13 -9.69
N LEU A 31 2.31 -11.83 -9.84
CA LEU A 31 3.60 -11.38 -10.35
C LEU A 31 4.75 -11.70 -9.39
N MET A 32 4.54 -11.58 -8.08
CA MET A 32 5.53 -11.99 -7.07
C MET A 32 5.79 -13.50 -7.11
N ASP A 33 4.76 -14.31 -7.23
CA ASP A 33 4.88 -15.78 -7.33
C ASP A 33 5.68 -16.17 -8.59
N LEU A 34 5.33 -15.60 -9.75
CA LEU A 34 6.07 -15.81 -11.00
C LEU A 34 7.53 -15.34 -10.90
N ASN A 35 7.80 -14.26 -10.15
CA ASN A 35 9.15 -13.77 -9.91
C ASN A 35 9.97 -14.76 -9.07
N ASN A 36 9.37 -15.31 -8.01
CA ASN A 36 10.00 -16.31 -7.15
C ASN A 36 10.31 -17.60 -7.90
N ASP A 37 9.44 -18.01 -8.82
CA ASP A 37 9.63 -19.17 -9.69
C ASP A 37 10.58 -18.90 -10.87
N GLY A 38 11.06 -17.66 -11.05
CA GLY A 38 11.93 -17.28 -12.16
C GLY A 38 11.22 -17.25 -13.53
N LEU A 39 9.89 -17.26 -13.54
CA LEU A 39 9.04 -17.29 -14.74
C LEU A 39 8.59 -15.89 -15.20
N LEU A 40 9.03 -14.84 -14.51
CA LEU A 40 8.59 -13.47 -14.77
C LEU A 40 9.18 -12.91 -16.07
N GLN A 41 8.31 -12.50 -16.99
CA GLN A 41 8.70 -11.93 -18.27
C GLN A 41 9.31 -10.53 -18.11
N PRO A 42 10.15 -10.07 -19.06
CA PRO A 42 10.77 -8.75 -18.98
C PRO A 42 9.78 -7.58 -18.84
N SER A 43 8.64 -7.62 -19.53
CA SER A 43 7.59 -6.60 -19.41
C SER A 43 6.92 -6.61 -18.03
N GLN A 44 6.75 -7.79 -17.46
CA GLN A 44 6.13 -7.99 -16.15
C GLN A 44 7.04 -7.52 -15.00
N LYS A 45 8.36 -7.45 -15.20
CA LYS A 45 9.31 -6.90 -14.20
C LYS A 45 9.05 -5.44 -13.89
N GLN A 46 8.78 -4.64 -14.91
CA GLN A 46 8.47 -3.22 -14.73
C GLN A 46 7.14 -3.02 -14.01
N GLU A 47 6.14 -3.82 -14.38
CA GLU A 47 4.82 -3.81 -13.75
C GLU A 47 4.89 -4.24 -12.27
N LEU A 48 5.59 -5.34 -11.98
CA LEU A 48 5.84 -5.80 -10.61
C LEU A 48 6.52 -4.72 -9.77
N ALA A 49 7.57 -4.07 -10.30
CA ALA A 49 8.27 -3.01 -9.59
C ALA A 49 7.34 -1.81 -9.28
N ALA A 50 6.53 -1.40 -10.24
CA ALA A 50 5.58 -0.28 -10.05
C ALA A 50 4.49 -0.61 -9.02
N LEU A 51 3.89 -1.81 -9.10
CA LEU A 51 2.85 -2.23 -8.16
C LEU A 51 3.40 -2.47 -6.75
N ALA A 52 4.61 -3.02 -6.63
CA ALA A 52 5.27 -3.21 -5.34
C ALA A 52 5.57 -1.87 -4.66
N ALA A 53 6.12 -0.90 -5.41
CA ALA A 53 6.39 0.45 -4.89
C ALA A 53 5.09 1.12 -4.41
N TRP A 54 4.00 1.00 -5.17
CA TRP A 54 2.74 1.59 -4.76
C TRP A 54 2.13 0.91 -3.53
N SER A 55 2.24 -0.42 -3.43
CA SER A 55 1.83 -1.17 -2.25
C SER A 55 2.60 -0.74 -0.99
N GLU A 56 3.89 -0.44 -1.13
CA GLU A 56 4.73 0.06 -0.04
C GLU A 56 4.29 1.46 0.40
N GLU A 57 4.09 2.39 -0.54
CA GLU A 57 3.61 3.74 -0.23
C GLU A 57 2.26 3.73 0.50
N ILE A 58 1.30 2.91 0.04
CA ILE A 58 0.01 2.73 0.71
C ILE A 58 0.22 2.17 2.12
N SER A 59 1.13 1.23 2.31
CA SER A 59 1.41 0.62 3.61
C SER A 59 2.00 1.63 4.60
N LEU A 60 2.88 2.53 4.13
CA LEU A 60 3.43 3.62 4.94
C LEU A 60 2.33 4.62 5.35
N LEU A 61 1.51 5.07 4.41
CA LEU A 61 0.38 5.96 4.70
C LEU A 61 -0.60 5.34 5.69
N ARG A 62 -0.87 4.03 5.55
CA ARG A 62 -1.71 3.27 6.47
C ARG A 62 -1.11 3.26 7.88
N ALA A 63 0.19 3.01 7.98
CA ALA A 63 0.90 3.00 9.27
C ALA A 63 0.87 4.37 9.95
N GLU A 64 1.12 5.45 9.21
CA GLU A 64 1.05 6.83 9.73
C GLU A 64 -0.37 7.17 10.22
N ALA A 65 -1.40 6.82 9.45
CA ALA A 65 -2.78 7.04 9.85
C ALA A 65 -3.16 6.27 11.13
N LEU A 66 -2.72 5.02 11.26
CA LEU A 66 -2.94 4.23 12.47
C LEU A 66 -2.21 4.81 13.69
N GLN A 67 -0.98 5.27 13.51
CA GLN A 67 -0.21 5.95 14.57
C GLN A 67 -0.93 7.22 15.06
N LEU A 68 -1.48 8.02 14.15
CA LEU A 68 -2.26 9.22 14.49
C LEU A 68 -3.55 8.90 15.26
N LEU A 69 -4.14 7.72 15.02
CA LEU A 69 -5.30 7.22 15.76
C LEU A 69 -4.93 6.56 17.11
N GLY A 70 -3.64 6.48 17.46
CA GLY A 70 -3.18 5.80 18.66
C GLY A 70 -3.22 4.27 18.57
N HIS A 71 -3.49 3.72 17.39
CA HIS A 71 -3.38 2.29 17.13
C HIS A 71 -1.91 1.96 16.80
N ARG A 72 -1.26 1.14 17.64
CA ARG A 72 0.04 0.58 17.25
C ARG A 72 -0.21 -0.48 16.17
N PRO A 73 0.52 -0.43 15.04
CA PRO A 73 0.51 -1.55 14.12
C PRO A 73 0.96 -2.81 14.86
N ALA A 74 0.26 -3.93 14.64
CA ALA A 74 0.62 -5.25 15.16
C ALA A 74 1.88 -5.78 14.46
#